data_AF-A0A165WZF2-F1
#
_entry.id   AF-A0A165WZF2-F1
#
_cell.length_a   1.000
_cell.length_b   1.000
_cell.length_c   1.000
_cell.angle_alpha   90.00
_cell.angle_beta   90.00
_cell.angle_gamma   90.00
#
_symmetry.space_group_name_H-M   'P 1'
#
loop_
_entity.id
_entity.type
_entity.pdbx_description
1 polymer ?
#
loop_
_entity_poly.entity_id
_entity_poly.type
_entity_poly.pdbx_seq_one_letter_code
_entity_poly.pdbx_strand_id
1 'polypeptide(L)'
;MEMALPAGLPTLEHTSSKNWTRPDNVWISETLVGNLNSCDVMADKRPMCTDHLPFKLELDTMPERAEHVERWDWRAVKWKPLEEYVAEGIKLLANRPIHDVQDFTDELAALDDLLIRARDKFVPKVKISPYMRRWWSAELGEARKAKAKLSRKAYEQASRGILSHPIHEEHRVMRNAYSQMIKVAKKEFFLEFLERVDAKSIWNLHKFVSMPASDGGGARRALPIRHRV
;
A
#
# COMPACT_ATOMS: atom_id res chain seq x y z
N MET A 1 -9.08 17.45 -28.35
CA MET A 1 -9.14 16.76 -27.04
C MET A 1 -10.15 15.63 -27.17
N GLU A 2 -9.82 14.43 -26.71
CA GLU A 2 -10.62 13.21 -26.95
C GLU A 2 -11.07 12.56 -25.64
N MET A 3 -12.22 11.86 -25.67
CA MET A 3 -12.72 11.09 -24.53
C MET A 3 -11.98 9.75 -24.46
N ALA A 4 -11.09 9.59 -23.47
CA ALA A 4 -10.33 8.36 -23.28
C ALA A 4 -11.19 7.23 -22.69
N LEU A 5 -12.11 7.55 -21.79
CA LEU A 5 -12.96 6.54 -21.14
C LEU A 5 -14.11 6.09 -22.08
N PRO A 6 -14.19 4.80 -22.47
CA PRO A 6 -15.19 4.30 -23.42
C PRO A 6 -16.63 4.57 -23.00
N ALA A 7 -17.49 4.89 -23.97
CA ALA A 7 -18.92 5.12 -23.75
C ALA A 7 -19.62 3.92 -23.10
N GLY A 8 -20.66 4.19 -22.31
CA GLY A 8 -21.49 3.14 -21.69
C GLY A 8 -20.93 2.47 -20.44
N LEU A 9 -19.69 2.78 -20.03
CA LEU A 9 -19.12 2.27 -18.79
C LEU A 9 -19.58 3.07 -17.57
N PRO A 10 -20.32 2.48 -16.61
CA PRO A 10 -20.67 3.18 -15.39
C PRO A 10 -19.45 3.34 -14.49
N THR A 11 -19.34 4.51 -13.84
CA THR A 11 -18.26 4.84 -12.89
C THR A 11 -18.76 5.05 -11.48
N LEU A 12 -20.08 4.99 -11.26
CA LEU A 12 -20.70 5.13 -9.95
C LEU A 12 -21.84 4.14 -9.78
N GLU A 13 -21.94 3.54 -8.58
CA GLU A 13 -23.12 2.82 -8.11
C GLU A 13 -23.72 3.58 -6.94
N HIS A 14 -24.89 4.19 -7.15
CA HIS A 14 -25.54 5.01 -6.14
C HIS A 14 -25.93 4.20 -4.91
N THR A 15 -25.53 4.69 -3.73
CA THR A 15 -25.57 3.87 -2.50
C THR A 15 -26.99 3.46 -2.09
N SER A 16 -28.01 4.30 -2.32
CA SER A 16 -29.40 3.98 -1.96
C SER A 16 -30.14 3.27 -3.09
N SER A 17 -30.24 3.90 -4.26
CA SER A 17 -31.04 3.39 -5.38
C SER A 17 -30.40 2.22 -6.13
N LYS A 18 -29.10 1.97 -5.96
CA LYS A 18 -28.34 0.95 -6.70
C LYS A 18 -28.27 1.18 -8.21
N ASN A 19 -28.62 2.39 -8.64
CA ASN A 19 -28.49 2.79 -10.03
C ASN A 19 -27.01 2.95 -10.38
N TRP A 20 -26.66 2.51 -11.58
CA TRP A 20 -25.34 2.64 -12.15
C TRP A 20 -25.33 3.83 -13.10
N THR A 21 -24.42 4.77 -12.88
CA THR A 21 -24.30 6.00 -13.67
C THR A 21 -22.84 6.29 -13.99
N ARG A 22 -22.61 7.23 -14.92
CA ARG A 22 -21.27 7.69 -15.32
C ARG A 22 -21.14 9.20 -15.13
N PRO A 23 -20.95 9.67 -13.89
CA PRO A 23 -20.62 11.08 -13.64
C PRO A 23 -19.15 11.40 -13.96
N ASP A 24 -18.26 10.39 -13.98
CA ASP A 24 -16.82 10.61 -14.17
C ASP A 24 -16.42 10.46 -15.64
N ASN A 25 -15.57 11.37 -16.11
CA ASN A 25 -15.04 11.39 -17.48
C ASN A 25 -13.52 11.54 -17.46
N VAL A 26 -12.85 10.94 -18.45
CA VAL A 26 -11.41 11.04 -18.64
C VAL A 26 -11.16 11.57 -20.04
N TRP A 27 -10.54 12.74 -20.12
CA TRP A 27 -10.20 13.41 -21.37
C TRP A 27 -8.70 13.41 -21.57
N ILE A 28 -8.25 13.25 -22.82
CA ILE A 28 -6.85 13.25 -23.21
C ILE A 28 -6.59 14.30 -24.30
N SER A 29 -5.43 14.95 -24.24
CA SER A 29 -5.02 15.89 -25.28
C SER A 29 -4.71 15.17 -26.59
N GLU A 30 -4.87 15.85 -27.72
CA GLU A 30 -4.53 15.30 -29.05
C GLU A 30 -3.05 14.88 -29.13
N THR A 31 -2.17 15.60 -28.42
CA THR A 31 -0.74 15.30 -28.37
C THR A 31 -0.41 13.99 -27.65
N LEU A 32 -1.30 13.48 -26.80
CA LEU A 32 -1.07 12.27 -25.98
C LEU A 32 -1.95 11.10 -26.40
N VAL A 33 -2.87 11.30 -27.35
CA VAL A 33 -3.80 10.24 -27.79
C VAL A 33 -3.05 9.05 -28.38
N GLY A 34 -1.95 9.30 -29.11
CA GLY A 34 -1.10 8.26 -29.68
C GLY A 34 -0.37 7.41 -28.62
N ASN A 35 -0.27 7.92 -27.39
CA ASN A 35 0.33 7.20 -26.26
C ASN A 35 -0.73 6.46 -25.42
N LEU A 36 -2.02 6.53 -25.77
CA LEU A 36 -3.07 5.87 -24.99
C LEU A 36 -3.07 4.35 -25.25
N ASN A 37 -2.69 3.57 -24.24
CA ASN A 37 -2.80 2.10 -24.30
C ASN A 37 -4.20 1.62 -23.91
N SER A 38 -4.76 2.15 -22.82
CA SER A 38 -6.08 1.76 -22.34
C SER A 38 -6.68 2.79 -21.38
N CYS A 39 -8.01 2.84 -21.32
CA CYS A 39 -8.74 3.52 -20.24
C CYS A 39 -9.96 2.68 -19.87
N ASP A 40 -10.03 2.20 -18.62
CA ASP A 40 -11.10 1.30 -18.19
C ASP A 40 -11.45 1.47 -16.70
N VAL A 41 -12.65 1.04 -16.31
CA VAL A 41 -13.16 1.07 -14.95
C VAL A 41 -12.66 -0.13 -14.16
N MET A 42 -12.01 0.13 -13.03
CA MET A 42 -11.50 -0.89 -12.11
C MET A 42 -12.51 -1.21 -11.01
N ALA A 43 -13.65 -1.79 -11.38
CA ALA A 43 -14.71 -2.10 -10.42
C ALA A 43 -14.23 -2.95 -9.23
N ASP A 44 -13.29 -3.87 -9.47
CA ASP A 44 -12.70 -4.74 -8.47
C ASP A 44 -11.87 -3.99 -7.41
N LYS A 45 -11.31 -2.83 -7.78
CA LYS A 45 -10.50 -1.97 -6.92
C LYS A 45 -11.28 -0.91 -6.16
N ARG A 46 -12.62 -0.89 -6.28
CA ARG A 46 -13.47 0.06 -5.55
C ARG A 46 -13.10 0.11 -4.06
N PRO A 47 -12.69 1.29 -3.54
CA PRO A 47 -12.42 1.48 -2.12
C PRO A 47 -13.66 1.21 -1.26
N MET A 48 -13.43 0.96 0.02
CA MET A 48 -14.54 0.83 0.97
C MET A 48 -15.16 2.20 1.24
N CYS A 49 -16.48 2.22 1.42
CA CYS A 49 -17.26 3.42 1.78
C CYS A 49 -17.32 4.53 0.71
N THR A 50 -17.18 4.19 -0.57
CA THR A 50 -17.43 5.11 -1.69
C THR A 50 -18.44 4.49 -2.67
N ASP A 51 -19.25 5.31 -3.33
CA ASP A 51 -20.11 4.99 -4.46
C ASP A 51 -19.40 5.02 -5.81
N HIS A 52 -18.31 5.78 -5.92
CA HIS A 52 -17.48 5.85 -7.11
C HIS A 52 -16.60 4.61 -7.30
N LEU A 53 -16.41 4.25 -8.57
CA LEU A 53 -15.46 3.27 -9.03
C LEU A 53 -14.21 3.98 -9.55
N PRO A 54 -13.01 3.48 -9.20
CA PRO A 54 -11.79 3.99 -9.82
C PRO A 54 -11.73 3.60 -11.30
N PHE A 55 -11.08 4.43 -12.10
CA PHE A 55 -10.65 4.09 -13.46
C PHE A 55 -9.13 3.94 -13.50
N LYS A 56 -8.64 3.30 -14.56
CA LYS A 56 -7.23 3.14 -14.87
C LYS A 56 -6.98 3.70 -16.26
N LEU A 57 -6.08 4.66 -16.35
CA LEU A 57 -5.53 5.17 -17.59
C LEU A 57 -4.11 4.62 -17.73
N GLU A 58 -3.84 3.92 -18.82
CA GLU A 58 -2.50 3.45 -19.17
C GLU A 58 -2.01 4.24 -20.37
N LEU A 59 -0.88 4.94 -20.18
CA LEU A 59 -0.21 5.69 -21.22
C LEU A 59 1.19 5.09 -21.44
N ASP A 60 1.58 4.95 -22.71
CA ASP A 60 2.95 4.63 -23.11
C ASP A 60 3.81 5.89 -23.05
N THR A 61 4.33 6.18 -21.87
CA THR A 61 5.23 7.33 -21.65
C THR A 61 6.46 6.89 -20.86
N MET A 62 7.56 7.61 -21.06
CA MET A 62 8.80 7.42 -20.30
C MET A 62 9.06 8.65 -19.41
N PRO A 63 8.28 8.86 -18.33
CA PRO A 63 8.57 9.93 -17.40
C PRO A 63 9.88 9.64 -16.68
N GLU A 64 10.66 10.68 -16.40
CA GLU A 64 11.77 10.59 -15.46
C GLU A 64 11.24 10.07 -14.12
N ARG A 65 11.80 8.95 -13.67
CA ARG A 65 11.40 8.34 -12.40
C ARG A 65 12.26 8.94 -11.30
N ALA A 66 11.61 9.42 -10.25
CA ALA A 66 12.32 9.73 -9.02
C ALA A 66 13.10 8.50 -8.53
N GLU A 67 14.34 8.69 -8.10
CA GLU A 67 15.15 7.62 -7.55
C GLU A 67 14.45 6.98 -6.36
N HIS A 68 14.30 5.66 -6.40
CA HIS A 68 13.72 4.92 -5.29
C HIS A 68 14.79 4.73 -4.21
N VAL A 69 14.63 5.42 -3.08
CA VAL A 69 15.50 5.23 -1.91
C VAL A 69 15.31 3.81 -1.36
N GLU A 70 16.30 2.95 -1.57
CA GLU A 70 16.33 1.64 -0.93
C GLU A 70 16.43 1.81 0.60
N ARG A 71 15.67 1.00 1.33
CA ARG A 71 15.78 0.93 2.79
C ARG A 71 15.94 -0.52 3.22
N TRP A 72 16.53 -0.73 4.38
CA TRP A 72 16.81 -2.05 4.93
C TRP A 72 15.95 -2.35 6.16
N ASP A 73 15.39 -3.56 6.21
CA ASP A 73 14.54 -4.03 7.31
C ASP A 73 15.37 -4.69 8.40
N TRP A 74 15.98 -3.86 9.25
CA TRP A 74 16.78 -4.30 10.38
C TRP A 74 16.00 -5.15 11.40
N ARG A 75 14.67 -5.13 11.38
CA ARG A 75 13.83 -5.94 12.29
C ARG A 75 13.66 -7.37 11.79
N ALA A 76 13.73 -7.59 10.48
CA ALA A 76 13.58 -8.89 9.86
C ALA A 76 14.91 -9.66 9.74
N VAL A 77 16.00 -9.10 10.24
CA VAL A 77 17.34 -9.69 10.17
C VAL A 77 17.41 -10.96 11.00
N LYS A 78 17.96 -12.03 10.41
CA LYS A 78 18.44 -13.17 11.17
C LYS A 78 19.83 -12.82 11.69
N TRP A 79 19.91 -12.39 12.94
CA TRP A 79 21.14 -11.82 13.54
C TRP A 79 22.31 -12.79 13.55
N LYS A 80 22.09 -14.04 13.98
CA LYS A 80 23.16 -15.03 14.13
C LYS A 80 24.01 -15.23 12.84
N PRO A 81 23.44 -15.47 11.65
CA PRO A 81 24.21 -15.53 10.41
C PRO A 81 24.97 -14.25 10.04
N LEU A 82 24.39 -13.08 10.33
CA LEU A 82 25.05 -11.79 10.08
C LEU A 82 26.26 -11.61 11.00
N GLU A 83 26.09 -11.91 12.28
CA GLU A 83 27.14 -11.84 13.30
C GLU A 83 28.30 -12.79 12.97
N GLU A 84 28.00 -14.04 12.60
CA GLU A 84 29.01 -15.03 12.19
C GLU A 84 29.81 -14.53 10.97
N TYR A 85 29.14 -14.00 9.95
CA TYR A 85 29.79 -13.48 8.75
C TYR A 85 30.68 -12.26 9.04
N VAL A 86 30.21 -11.32 9.86
CA VAL A 86 31.00 -10.14 10.25
C VAL A 86 32.19 -10.56 11.11
N ALA A 87 32.01 -11.49 12.04
CA ALA A 87 33.09 -11.98 12.90
C ALA A 87 34.19 -12.68 12.08
N GLU A 88 33.83 -13.47 11.07
CA GLU A 88 34.79 -14.08 10.13
C GLU A 88 35.52 -13.02 9.30
N GLY A 89 34.80 -12.02 8.77
CA GLY A 89 35.39 -10.93 8.02
C GLY A 89 36.37 -10.08 8.85
N ILE A 90 36.03 -9.79 10.11
CA ILE A 90 36.89 -9.03 11.02
C ILE A 90 38.19 -9.80 11.31
N LYS A 91 38.16 -11.13 11.48
CA LYS A 91 39.37 -11.92 11.69
C LYS A 91 40.38 -11.77 10.54
N LEU A 92 39.89 -11.57 9.32
CA LEU A 92 40.73 -11.35 8.14
C LEU A 92 41.32 -9.93 8.08
N LEU A 93 40.65 -8.94 8.68
CA LEU A 93 41.09 -7.55 8.74
C LEU A 93 42.02 -7.28 9.93
N ALA A 94 41.77 -7.91 11.08
CA ALA A 94 42.39 -7.58 12.39
C ALA A 94 43.92 -7.75 12.50
N ASN A 95 44.59 -8.28 11.48
CA ASN A 95 46.03 -8.57 11.51
C ASN A 95 46.88 -7.61 10.66
N ARG A 96 46.31 -6.49 10.21
CA ARG A 96 47.01 -5.54 9.35
C ARG A 96 47.52 -4.35 10.17
N PRO A 97 48.84 -4.11 10.22
CA PRO A 97 49.38 -2.97 10.95
C PRO A 97 49.09 -1.67 10.20
N ILE A 98 48.73 -0.63 10.96
CA ILE A 98 48.48 0.72 10.43
C ILE A 98 49.70 1.57 10.72
N HIS A 99 50.44 1.97 9.68
CA HIS A 99 51.66 2.75 9.82
C HIS A 99 51.48 4.22 9.45
N ASP A 100 50.53 4.51 8.55
CA ASP A 100 50.23 5.87 8.12
C ASP A 100 48.72 6.13 7.91
N VAL A 101 48.42 7.34 7.44
CA VAL A 101 47.04 7.79 7.17
C VAL A 101 46.42 7.03 6.00
N GLN A 102 47.22 6.57 5.04
CA GLN A 102 46.74 5.80 3.90
C GLN A 102 46.32 4.39 4.36
N ASP A 103 47.16 3.72 5.15
CA ASP A 103 46.84 2.43 5.77
C ASP A 103 45.54 2.51 6.59
N PHE A 104 45.38 3.59 7.37
CA PHE A 104 44.15 3.81 8.14
C PHE A 104 42.92 3.93 7.25
N THR A 105 43.04 4.68 6.15
CA THR A 105 41.94 4.92 5.21
C THR A 105 41.56 3.63 4.48
N ASP A 106 42.55 2.83 4.09
CA ASP A 106 42.35 1.56 3.40
C ASP A 106 41.70 0.51 4.32
N GLU A 107 42.11 0.46 5.60
CA GLU A 107 41.47 -0.42 6.58
C GLU A 107 40.04 0.01 6.91
N LEU A 108 39.78 1.31 7.01
CA LEU A 108 38.43 1.83 7.19
C LEU A 108 37.53 1.48 6.00
N ALA A 109 38.02 1.66 4.77
CA ALA A 109 37.31 1.29 3.56
C ALA A 109 37.02 -0.22 3.52
N ALA A 110 37.98 -1.06 3.91
CA ALA A 110 37.81 -2.50 3.96
C ALA A 110 36.76 -2.95 5.00
N LEU A 111 36.69 -2.26 6.14
CA LEU A 111 35.67 -2.46 7.15
C LEU A 111 34.29 -2.03 6.65
N ASP A 112 34.17 -0.85 6.04
CA ASP A 112 32.93 -0.36 5.46
C ASP A 112 32.41 -1.31 4.37
N ASP A 113 33.28 -1.80 3.50
CA ASP A 113 32.96 -2.78 2.47
C ASP A 113 32.50 -4.12 3.05
N LEU A 114 33.08 -4.56 4.18
CA LEU A 114 32.61 -5.74 4.89
C LEU A 114 31.19 -5.53 5.42
N LEU A 115 30.93 -4.40 6.07
CA LEU A 115 29.63 -4.07 6.64
C LEU A 115 28.55 -3.89 5.56
N ILE A 116 28.89 -3.25 4.44
CA ILE A 116 28.01 -3.11 3.27
C ILE A 116 27.66 -4.49 2.70
N ARG A 117 28.65 -5.37 2.49
CA ARG A 117 28.39 -6.74 2.01
C ARG A 117 27.55 -7.55 3.00
N ALA A 118 27.80 -7.41 4.30
CA ALA A 118 27.00 -8.06 5.34
C ALA A 118 25.55 -7.58 5.30
N ARG A 119 25.34 -6.26 5.23
CA ARG A 119 24.02 -5.65 5.07
C ARG A 119 23.31 -6.19 3.83
N ASP A 120 23.94 -6.14 2.68
CA ASP A 120 23.30 -6.50 1.41
C ASP A 120 23.01 -8.00 1.29
N LYS A 121 23.80 -8.84 1.97
CA LYS A 121 23.61 -10.29 2.00
C LYS A 121 22.55 -10.74 3.01
N PHE A 122 22.50 -10.11 4.20
CA PHE A 122 21.72 -10.63 5.32
C PHE A 122 20.56 -9.74 5.76
N VAL A 123 20.53 -8.47 5.37
CA VAL A 123 19.46 -7.54 5.74
C VAL A 123 18.47 -7.41 4.60
N PRO A 124 17.23 -7.92 4.74
CA PRO A 124 16.23 -7.80 3.70
C PRO A 124 15.96 -6.33 3.37
N LYS A 125 15.77 -6.01 2.09
CA LYS A 125 15.28 -4.69 1.70
C LYS A 125 13.84 -4.51 2.16
N VAL A 126 13.52 -3.36 2.75
CA VAL A 126 12.14 -2.99 3.08
C VAL A 126 11.38 -2.92 1.77
N LYS A 127 10.39 -3.78 1.61
CA LYS A 127 9.38 -3.62 0.55
C LYS A 127 8.44 -2.50 0.97
N ILE A 128 8.89 -1.24 0.87
CA ILE A 128 8.04 -0.09 1.22
C ILE A 128 6.95 -0.01 0.17
N SER A 129 5.77 -0.46 0.55
CA SER A 129 4.56 -0.15 -0.18
C SER A 129 3.79 0.90 0.63
N PRO A 130 3.38 2.02 0.04
CA PRO A 130 2.43 2.97 0.66
C PRO A 130 1.12 2.31 1.10
N TYR A 131 0.88 1.07 0.64
CA TYR A 131 -0.30 0.27 0.92
C TYR A 131 -0.07 -0.79 2.01
N MET A 132 1.14 -0.95 2.54
CA MET A 132 1.38 -1.85 3.69
C MET A 132 0.78 -1.24 4.94
N ARG A 133 -0.18 -1.95 5.52
CA ARG A 133 -0.86 -1.55 6.74
C ARG A 133 -0.55 -2.58 7.81
N ARG A 134 -0.18 -2.12 9.00
CA ARG A 134 0.20 -3.02 10.11
C ARG A 134 -0.97 -3.90 10.59
N TRP A 135 -2.20 -3.43 10.42
CA TRP A 135 -3.42 -4.19 10.70
C TRP A 135 -3.82 -5.18 9.59
N TRP A 136 -3.05 -5.28 8.51
CA TRP A 136 -3.40 -6.13 7.36
C TRP A 136 -3.01 -7.60 7.61
N SER A 137 -3.97 -8.52 7.52
CA SER A 137 -3.77 -9.96 7.67
C SER A 137 -3.90 -10.71 6.34
N ALA A 138 -3.43 -11.96 6.31
CA ALA A 138 -3.63 -12.85 5.16
C ALA A 138 -5.12 -13.10 4.87
N GLU A 139 -5.93 -13.24 5.92
CA GLU A 139 -7.38 -13.40 5.84
C GLU A 139 -8.07 -12.20 5.16
N LEU A 140 -7.68 -10.97 5.51
CA LEU A 140 -8.14 -9.77 4.80
C LEU A 140 -7.69 -9.77 3.33
N GLY A 141 -6.51 -10.32 3.05
CA GLY A 141 -6.01 -10.57 1.70
C GLY A 141 -6.96 -11.45 0.87
N GLU A 142 -7.39 -12.58 1.42
CA GLU A 142 -8.30 -13.52 0.77
C GLU A 142 -9.71 -12.95 0.64
N ALA A 143 -10.24 -12.31 1.69
CA ALA A 143 -11.53 -11.63 1.65
C ALA A 143 -11.56 -10.53 0.58
N ARG A 144 -10.46 -9.77 0.43
CA ARG A 144 -10.31 -8.78 -0.65
C ARG A 144 -10.37 -9.43 -2.02
N LYS A 145 -9.69 -10.56 -2.25
CA LYS A 145 -9.71 -11.29 -3.54
C LYS A 145 -11.11 -11.82 -3.86
N ALA A 146 -11.79 -12.41 -2.87
CA ALA A 146 -13.15 -12.90 -3.01
C ALA A 146 -14.12 -11.76 -3.37
N LYS A 147 -14.07 -10.64 -2.63
CA LYS A 147 -14.85 -9.43 -2.95
C LYS A 147 -14.54 -8.92 -4.35
N ALA A 148 -13.26 -8.86 -4.74
CA ALA A 148 -12.84 -8.38 -6.06
C ALA A 148 -13.38 -9.25 -7.20
N LYS A 149 -13.45 -10.58 -7.01
CA LYS A 149 -14.05 -11.50 -7.99
C LYS A 149 -15.54 -11.22 -8.18
N LEU A 150 -16.31 -11.11 -7.09
CA LEU A 150 -17.75 -10.81 -7.15
C LEU A 150 -18.02 -9.42 -7.72
N SER A 151 -17.18 -8.44 -7.37
CA SER A 151 -17.27 -7.07 -7.86
C SER A 151 -17.13 -6.98 -9.38
N ARG A 152 -16.23 -7.75 -9.99
CA ARG A 152 -16.10 -7.81 -11.46
C ARG A 152 -17.36 -8.38 -12.12
N LYS A 153 -17.86 -9.49 -11.59
CA LYS A 153 -19.08 -10.12 -12.11
C LYS A 153 -20.31 -9.22 -11.96
N ALA A 154 -20.47 -8.57 -10.81
CA ALA A 154 -21.54 -7.61 -10.59
C ALA A 154 -21.44 -6.44 -11.58
N TYR A 155 -20.24 -5.89 -11.76
CA TYR A 155 -20.02 -4.83 -12.74
C TYR A 155 -20.35 -5.26 -14.18
N GLU A 156 -19.94 -6.46 -14.59
CA GLU A 156 -20.23 -7.01 -15.92
C GLU A 156 -21.75 -7.15 -16.17
N GLN A 157 -22.52 -7.57 -15.18
CA GLN A 157 -23.99 -7.64 -15.32
C GLN A 157 -24.61 -6.23 -15.33
N ALA A 158 -24.12 -5.32 -14.49
CA ALA A 158 -24.60 -3.95 -14.43
C ALA A 158 -24.33 -3.17 -15.73
N SER A 159 -23.15 -3.33 -16.34
CA SER A 159 -22.81 -2.67 -17.62
C SER A 159 -23.66 -3.17 -18.79
N ARG A 160 -24.27 -4.35 -18.66
CA ARG A 160 -25.29 -4.88 -19.59
C ARG A 160 -26.72 -4.44 -19.25
N GLY A 161 -26.91 -3.64 -18.20
CA GLY A 161 -28.23 -3.21 -17.71
C GLY A 161 -28.98 -4.26 -16.88
N ILE A 162 -28.34 -5.36 -16.50
CA ILE A 162 -28.97 -6.47 -15.78
C ILE A 162 -28.81 -6.27 -14.27
N LEU A 163 -29.76 -5.55 -13.65
CA LEU A 163 -29.73 -5.23 -12.22
C LEU A 163 -30.35 -6.31 -11.32
N SER A 164 -31.17 -7.20 -11.89
CA SER A 164 -31.86 -8.27 -11.14
C SER A 164 -30.99 -9.51 -10.88
N HIS A 165 -29.77 -9.56 -11.42
CA HIS A 165 -28.90 -10.73 -11.30
C HIS A 165 -28.48 -10.97 -9.83
N PRO A 166 -28.56 -12.21 -9.30
CA PRO A 166 -28.28 -12.52 -7.88
C PRO A 166 -26.87 -12.15 -7.41
N ILE A 167 -25.90 -12.13 -8.34
CA ILE A 167 -24.51 -11.69 -8.08
C ILE A 167 -24.40 -10.32 -7.39
N HIS A 168 -25.35 -9.41 -7.63
CA HIS A 168 -25.34 -8.10 -6.99
C HIS A 168 -25.54 -8.22 -5.49
N GLU A 169 -26.43 -9.13 -5.07
CA GLU A 169 -26.65 -9.44 -3.67
C GLU A 169 -25.46 -10.16 -3.05
N GLU A 170 -24.92 -11.16 -3.74
CA GLU A 170 -23.72 -11.88 -3.28
C GLU A 170 -22.54 -10.92 -3.07
N HIS A 171 -22.31 -10.02 -4.03
CA HIS A 171 -21.31 -8.98 -3.92
C HIS A 171 -21.59 -8.05 -2.73
N ARG A 172 -22.84 -7.64 -2.52
CA ARG A 172 -23.24 -6.77 -1.41
C ARG A 172 -22.96 -7.40 -0.05
N VAL A 173 -23.36 -8.66 0.14
CA VAL A 173 -23.11 -9.43 1.37
C VAL A 173 -21.61 -9.53 1.63
N MET A 174 -20.82 -9.95 0.65
CA MET A 174 -19.37 -10.06 0.80
C MET A 174 -18.67 -8.73 1.03
N ARG A 175 -19.11 -7.66 0.36
CA ARG A 175 -18.61 -6.29 0.59
C ARG A 175 -18.87 -5.84 2.03
N ASN A 176 -20.05 -6.10 2.55
CA ASN A 176 -20.42 -5.72 3.92
C ASN A 176 -19.62 -6.52 4.94
N ALA A 177 -19.48 -7.84 4.75
CA ALA A 177 -18.64 -8.70 5.60
C ALA A 177 -17.18 -8.21 5.61
N TYR A 178 -16.59 -8.01 4.43
CA TYR A 178 -15.24 -7.48 4.31
C TYR A 178 -15.09 -6.08 4.95
N SER A 179 -16.11 -5.22 4.84
CA SER A 179 -16.11 -3.91 5.53
C SER A 179 -15.99 -4.06 7.04
N GLN A 180 -16.69 -5.04 7.63
CA GLN A 180 -16.63 -5.29 9.06
C GLN A 180 -15.28 -5.86 9.48
N MET A 181 -14.72 -6.82 8.72
CA MET A 181 -13.38 -7.34 8.98
C MET A 181 -12.32 -6.22 9.01
N ILE A 182 -12.41 -5.27 8.08
CA ILE A 182 -11.51 -4.10 8.05
C ILE A 182 -11.69 -3.21 9.29
N LYS A 183 -12.93 -3.01 9.76
CA LYS A 183 -13.19 -2.21 10.97
C LYS A 183 -12.65 -2.89 12.22
N VAL A 184 -12.86 -4.20 12.35
CA VAL A 184 -12.37 -5.03 13.46
C VAL A 184 -10.84 -5.02 13.48
N ALA A 185 -10.19 -5.37 12.38
CA ALA A 185 -8.72 -5.42 12.32
C ALA A 185 -8.07 -4.06 12.65
N LYS A 186 -8.66 -2.95 12.17
CA LYS A 186 -8.19 -1.60 12.55
C LYS A 186 -8.35 -1.31 14.04
N LYS A 187 -9.47 -1.74 14.63
CA LYS A 187 -9.78 -1.53 16.05
C LYS A 187 -8.86 -2.35 16.94
N GLU A 188 -8.75 -3.63 16.69
CA GLU A 188 -7.90 -4.55 17.47
C GLU A 188 -6.44 -4.11 17.42
N PHE A 189 -5.93 -3.80 16.23
CA PHE A 189 -4.58 -3.30 16.09
C PHE A 189 -4.35 -2.00 16.87
N PHE A 190 -5.33 -1.08 16.85
CA PHE A 190 -5.20 0.18 17.60
C PHE A 190 -5.26 -0.04 19.11
N LEU A 191 -6.11 -0.95 19.60
CA LEU A 191 -6.18 -1.31 21.02
C LEU A 191 -4.90 -1.99 21.50
N GLU A 192 -4.40 -2.99 20.76
CA GLU A 192 -3.11 -3.65 21.05
C GLU A 192 -1.96 -2.65 21.03
N PHE A 193 -1.99 -1.68 20.11
CA PHE A 193 -1.03 -0.59 20.09
C PHE A 193 -1.09 0.22 21.40
N LEU A 194 -2.27 0.65 21.84
CA LEU A 194 -2.45 1.41 23.09
C LEU A 194 -1.95 0.65 24.32
N GLU A 195 -2.21 -0.64 24.41
CA GLU A 195 -1.76 -1.50 25.52
C GLU A 195 -0.22 -1.62 25.60
N ARG A 196 0.47 -1.47 24.47
CA ARG A 196 1.94 -1.58 24.37
C ARG A 196 2.67 -0.24 24.32
N VAL A 197 1.97 0.89 24.50
CA VAL A 197 2.60 2.21 24.46
C VAL A 197 3.56 2.36 25.64
N ASP A 198 4.79 2.72 25.33
CA ASP A 198 5.87 3.02 26.27
C ASP A 198 6.34 4.48 26.13
N ALA A 199 7.31 4.87 26.97
CA ALA A 199 7.87 6.23 26.94
C ALA A 199 8.47 6.61 25.56
N LYS A 200 8.86 5.65 24.73
CA LYS A 200 9.42 5.90 23.38
C LYS A 200 8.33 6.05 22.31
N SER A 201 7.19 5.40 22.48
CA SER A 201 6.08 5.40 21.52
C SER A 201 4.94 6.36 21.87
N ILE A 202 4.95 6.96 23.07
CA ILE A 202 3.97 7.95 23.52
C ILE A 202 3.86 9.17 22.57
N TRP A 203 4.99 9.63 22.00
CA TRP A 203 4.99 10.73 21.05
C TRP A 203 4.35 10.37 19.70
N ASN A 204 4.44 9.10 19.30
CA ASN A 204 3.72 8.60 18.13
C ASN A 204 2.21 8.55 18.43
N LEU A 205 1.81 8.13 19.64
CA LEU A 205 0.41 8.16 20.07
C LEU A 205 -0.15 9.60 20.07
N HIS A 206 0.58 10.54 20.66
CA HIS A 206 0.19 11.96 20.63
C HIS A 206 0.00 12.44 19.19
N LYS A 207 0.91 12.10 18.26
CA LYS A 207 0.75 12.44 16.85
C LYS A 207 -0.52 11.83 16.21
N PHE A 208 -0.93 10.63 16.62
CA PHE A 208 -2.17 10.01 16.12
C PHE A 208 -3.44 10.68 16.65
N VAL A 209 -3.42 11.20 17.88
CA VAL A 209 -4.58 11.82 18.55
C VAL A 209 -4.71 13.30 18.23
N SER A 210 -3.58 14.02 18.16
CA SER A 210 -3.54 15.49 18.10
C SER A 210 -3.52 16.07 16.69
N MET A 211 -3.29 15.25 15.64
CA MET A 211 -3.28 15.76 14.27
C MET A 211 -4.70 15.97 13.75
N PRO A 212 -5.04 17.17 13.22
CA PRO A 212 -6.35 17.41 12.62
C PRO A 212 -6.57 16.50 11.41
N ALA A 213 -7.83 16.13 11.19
CA ALA A 213 -8.21 15.35 10.01
C ALA A 213 -7.98 16.20 8.76
N SER A 214 -7.03 15.82 7.90
CA SER A 214 -6.87 16.47 6.60
C SER A 214 -7.74 15.80 5.53
N ASP A 215 -8.25 16.66 4.66
CA ASP A 215 -8.98 16.45 3.41
C ASP A 215 -8.31 15.47 2.42
N GLY A 216 -6.98 15.28 2.51
CA GLY A 216 -6.19 14.39 1.62
C GLY A 216 -6.04 12.92 2.04
N GLY A 217 -6.89 12.36 2.92
CA GLY A 217 -6.84 10.93 3.27
C GLY A 217 -6.91 10.59 4.77
N GLY A 218 -7.54 11.46 5.56
CA GLY A 218 -7.65 11.39 7.04
C GLY A 218 -8.32 10.15 7.65
N ALA A 219 -8.76 9.15 6.88
CA ALA A 219 -9.28 7.89 7.44
C ALA A 219 -8.20 6.82 7.72
N ARG A 220 -6.91 7.18 7.64
CA ARG A 220 -5.81 6.19 7.71
C ARG A 220 -5.16 6.01 9.08
N ARG A 221 -5.44 6.81 10.12
CA ARG A 221 -4.58 6.79 11.32
C ARG A 221 -5.21 6.94 12.71
N ALA A 222 -6.51 7.16 12.85
CA ALA A 222 -7.21 6.99 14.11
C ALA A 222 -8.66 6.58 13.84
N LEU A 223 -9.21 5.67 14.66
CA LEU A 223 -10.67 5.55 14.77
C LEU A 223 -11.17 6.87 15.37
N PRO A 224 -12.13 7.58 14.75
CA PRO A 224 -12.77 8.67 15.44
C PRO A 224 -13.54 8.05 16.62
N ILE A 225 -13.01 8.19 17.83
CA ILE A 225 -13.78 8.00 19.06
C ILE A 225 -14.76 9.16 19.08
N ARG A 226 -15.90 9.00 18.40
CA ARG A 226 -17.04 9.90 18.58
C ARG A 226 -17.60 9.57 19.96
N HIS A 227 -17.20 10.34 20.97
CA HIS A 227 -18.02 10.49 22.16
C HIS A 227 -19.36 11.09 21.70
N ARG A 228 -20.43 10.29 21.74
CA ARG A 228 -21.78 10.85 21.82
C ARG A 228 -21.90 11.40 23.23
N VAL A 229 -22.01 12.72 23.34
CA VAL A 229 -22.74 13.37 24.42
C VAL A 229 -24.21 13.39 24.01
#